data_AF-A0A835F5J0-F1
#
_entry.id   AF-A0A835F5J0-F1
#
_cell.length_a   1.000
_cell.length_b   1.000
_cell.length_c   1.000
_cell.angle_alpha   90.00
_cell.angle_beta   90.00
_cell.angle_gamma   90.00
#
_symmetry.space_group_name_H-M   'P 1'
#
loop_
_entity.id
_entity.type
_entity.pdbx_description
1 polymer ?
#
loop_
_entity_poly.entity_id
_entity_poly.type
_entity_poly.pdbx_seq_one_letter_code
_entity_poly.pdbx_strand_id
1 'polypeptide(L)'
;MAYGQHLWPHVERLLEIWRLREGVVKIGPWGGEGGRDWDIPAALPRPHRLESITVCSSLAAVDALSFVYSDDQGRRHCVGPWGGRGGDPYVVRLGPSELLTEVSGTFADIGTQPKDAVTSLSFVTNLGTKHGPFGDVDGTPFSVPSSVVKVGAWGGDTGSACYDITVAPQRLESITIRSGKVIDSIAFAFRDRDGKLHAAGPWGGAGGVDDNTITLEPSEYITEVAWSLGSFELEKVDCCVTSLRFVTNQQRTYGPFGNGLGTHHTMPVIDGGSVVGMFARAGKFIDAVGFYVLPDAVVQDYKGSN
;
A
#
# COMPACT_ATOMS: atom_id res chain seq x y z
N MET A 1 15.71 45.77 25.06
CA MET A 1 15.50 45.73 23.60
C MET A 1 15.41 44.27 23.19
N ALA A 2 14.18 43.75 23.10
CA ALA A 2 13.89 42.39 22.67
C ALA A 2 13.39 42.46 21.23
N TYR A 3 14.06 41.78 20.31
CA TYR A 3 13.57 41.59 18.95
C TYR A 3 12.79 40.27 18.92
N GLY A 4 11.46 40.39 18.90
CA GLY A 4 10.56 39.30 18.56
C GLY A 4 10.64 39.02 17.06
N GLN A 5 10.91 37.77 16.70
CA GLN A 5 10.68 37.30 15.34
C GLN A 5 9.20 36.91 15.21
N HIS A 6 8.45 37.80 14.59
CA HIS A 6 7.12 37.52 14.06
C HIS A 6 7.24 36.53 12.90
N LEU A 7 6.79 35.29 13.11
CA LEU A 7 6.35 34.41 12.03
C LEU A 7 4.85 34.64 11.80
N TRP A 8 4.49 34.89 10.54
CA TRP A 8 3.15 35.30 10.11
C TRP A 8 2.16 34.10 10.09
N PRO A 9 0.84 34.31 10.34
CA PRO A 9 -0.16 33.23 10.52
C PRO A 9 -0.45 32.33 9.30
N HIS A 10 0.28 32.46 8.18
CA HIS A 10 0.11 31.59 7.01
C HIS A 10 1.06 30.39 6.98
N VAL A 11 2.18 30.43 7.69
CA VAL A 11 3.14 29.29 7.69
C VAL A 11 2.65 28.18 8.63
N GLU A 12 2.00 28.53 9.75
CA GLU A 12 1.32 27.55 10.60
C GLU A 12 0.11 26.93 9.90
N ARG A 13 -0.63 27.68 9.08
CA ARG A 13 -1.75 27.14 8.31
C ARG A 13 -1.31 26.11 7.26
N LEU A 14 -0.14 26.28 6.66
CA LEU A 14 0.40 25.30 5.71
C LEU A 14 0.96 24.07 6.43
N LEU A 15 1.64 24.22 7.56
CA LEU A 15 2.10 23.08 8.37
C LEU A 15 0.93 22.32 9.03
N GLU A 16 -0.17 22.99 9.36
CA GLU A 16 -1.41 22.38 9.87
C GLU A 16 -2.23 21.71 8.74
N ILE A 17 -2.14 22.18 7.49
CA ILE A 17 -2.69 21.53 6.30
C ILE A 17 -1.93 20.23 5.95
N TRP A 18 -0.62 20.16 6.20
CA TRP A 18 0.15 18.92 6.05
C TRP A 18 0.04 17.99 7.27
N ARG A 19 -0.28 18.52 8.47
CA ARG A 19 -0.51 17.72 9.70
C ARG A 19 -1.89 17.05 9.79
N LEU A 20 -2.81 17.30 8.87
CA LEU A 20 -4.21 16.82 8.93
C LEU A 20 -4.67 15.92 7.75
N ARG A 21 -3.75 15.46 6.88
CA ARG A 21 -4.07 14.52 5.79
C ARG A 21 -3.27 13.21 5.86
N GLU A 22 -3.38 12.49 6.97
CA GLU A 22 -3.34 11.02 6.93
C GLU A 22 -4.64 10.53 6.25
N GLY A 23 -4.72 9.55 5.34
CA GLY A 23 -3.73 8.73 4.65
C GLY A 23 -4.48 7.94 3.57
N VAL A 24 -4.59 8.49 2.36
CA VAL A 24 -5.20 7.80 1.19
C VAL A 24 -4.33 8.11 -0.02
N VAL A 25 -3.83 7.07 -0.69
CA VAL A 25 -3.06 7.20 -1.94
C VAL A 25 -4.05 7.23 -3.10
N LYS A 26 -3.97 8.26 -3.95
CA LYS A 26 -4.69 8.31 -5.22
C LYS A 26 -3.84 7.68 -6.31
N ILE A 27 -4.41 6.77 -7.08
CA ILE A 27 -3.74 6.09 -8.20
C ILE A 27 -4.58 6.32 -9.46
N GLY A 28 -3.93 6.70 -10.56
CA GLY A 28 -4.59 7.20 -11.78
C GLY A 28 -4.69 8.74 -11.78
N PRO A 29 -5.59 9.34 -12.59
CA PRO A 29 -6.59 8.68 -13.45
C PRO A 29 -5.99 8.04 -14.71
N TRP A 30 -6.74 7.13 -15.35
CA TRP A 30 -6.48 6.60 -16.70
C TRP A 30 -7.65 6.97 -17.61
N GLY A 31 -7.37 7.23 -18.89
CA GLY A 31 -8.34 7.75 -19.86
C GLY A 31 -7.85 9.04 -20.53
N GLY A 32 -8.76 9.75 -21.18
CA GLY A 32 -8.45 11.02 -21.85
C GLY A 32 -8.53 12.23 -20.93
N GLU A 33 -7.93 13.33 -21.36
CA GLU A 33 -7.92 14.62 -20.65
C GLU A 33 -9.22 15.44 -20.84
N GLY A 34 -10.35 14.76 -21.09
CA GLY A 34 -11.65 15.38 -21.38
C GLY A 34 -12.50 15.57 -20.13
N GLY A 35 -13.61 16.31 -20.27
CA GLY A 35 -14.61 16.43 -19.21
C GLY A 35 -14.22 17.36 -18.05
N ARG A 36 -14.72 17.05 -16.85
CA ARG A 36 -14.44 17.76 -15.60
C ARG A 36 -13.90 16.77 -14.58
N ASP A 37 -12.91 17.19 -13.82
CA ASP A 37 -12.40 16.40 -12.69
C ASP A 37 -13.48 16.30 -11.61
N TRP A 38 -13.67 15.08 -11.12
CA TRP A 38 -14.58 14.80 -10.02
C TRP A 38 -13.85 14.06 -8.91
N ASP A 39 -14.20 14.38 -7.67
CA ASP A 39 -13.71 13.75 -6.46
C ASP A 39 -14.83 13.75 -5.42
N ILE A 40 -14.66 12.99 -4.35
CA ILE A 40 -15.57 13.04 -3.19
C ILE A 40 -15.54 14.48 -2.64
N PRO A 41 -16.70 15.18 -2.58
CA PRO A 41 -16.73 16.55 -2.09
C PRO A 41 -16.15 16.66 -0.68
N ALA A 42 -15.33 17.68 -0.43
CA ALA A 42 -14.70 17.91 0.87
C ALA A 42 -15.71 18.11 2.03
N ALA A 43 -16.97 18.39 1.71
CA ALA A 43 -18.06 18.50 2.68
C ALA A 43 -18.61 17.15 3.14
N LEU A 44 -18.34 16.05 2.43
CA LEU A 44 -18.75 14.71 2.83
C LEU A 44 -17.74 14.10 3.83
N PRO A 45 -18.20 13.28 4.78
CA PRO A 45 -17.32 12.53 5.68
C PRO A 45 -16.36 11.62 4.93
N ARG A 46 -15.21 11.31 5.54
CA ARG A 46 -14.21 10.41 4.95
C ARG A 46 -14.82 9.03 4.69
N PRO A 47 -14.57 8.41 3.53
CA PRO A 47 -14.99 7.04 3.30
C PRO A 47 -14.30 6.08 4.26
N HIS A 48 -15.09 5.20 4.87
CA HIS A 48 -14.59 4.10 5.69
C HIS A 48 -14.76 2.76 4.97
N ARG A 49 -15.90 2.53 4.29
CA ARG A 49 -16.15 1.28 3.55
C ARG A 49 -17.00 1.52 2.30
N LEU A 50 -16.58 0.97 1.15
CA LEU A 50 -17.36 0.97 -0.07
C LEU A 50 -18.50 -0.07 0.02
N GLU A 51 -19.72 0.31 -0.32
CA GLU A 51 -20.88 -0.59 -0.27
C GLU A 51 -21.36 -1.05 -1.65
N SER A 52 -21.34 -0.14 -2.62
CA SER A 52 -21.75 -0.47 -3.98
C SER A 52 -21.16 0.48 -4.99
N ILE A 53 -20.99 -0.02 -6.21
CA ILE A 53 -20.57 0.73 -7.38
C ILE A 53 -21.66 0.56 -8.43
N THR A 54 -22.09 1.65 -9.05
CA THR A 54 -22.94 1.60 -10.23
C THR A 54 -22.14 2.09 -11.42
N VAL A 55 -21.94 1.22 -12.39
CA VAL A 55 -21.36 1.55 -13.69
C VAL A 55 -22.48 1.60 -14.72
N CYS A 56 -22.72 2.77 -15.31
CA CYS A 56 -23.56 2.88 -16.50
C CYS A 56 -22.66 2.70 -17.72
N SER A 57 -22.92 1.70 -18.54
CA SER A 57 -22.10 1.41 -19.72
C SER A 57 -22.94 1.02 -20.93
N SER A 58 -22.45 1.37 -22.11
CA SER A 58 -23.02 1.03 -23.40
C SER A 58 -22.05 0.16 -24.20
N LEU A 59 -22.40 -0.15 -25.46
CA LEU A 59 -21.55 -0.95 -26.36
C LEU A 59 -20.24 -0.26 -26.78
N ALA A 60 -20.01 0.99 -26.39
CA ALA A 60 -18.81 1.75 -26.80
C ALA A 60 -18.02 2.34 -25.62
N ALA A 61 -18.66 2.60 -24.47
CA ALA A 61 -17.98 3.26 -23.37
C ALA A 61 -18.64 3.01 -22.00
N VAL A 62 -17.91 3.36 -20.94
CA VAL A 62 -18.48 3.64 -19.63
C VAL A 62 -19.02 5.07 -19.64
N ASP A 63 -20.35 5.18 -19.66
CA ASP A 63 -21.08 6.43 -19.74
C ASP A 63 -21.10 7.20 -18.41
N ALA A 64 -21.23 6.50 -17.28
CA ALA A 64 -21.22 7.12 -15.96
C ALA A 64 -20.79 6.16 -14.84
N LEU A 65 -20.26 6.75 -13.76
CA LEU A 65 -19.87 6.04 -12.54
C LEU A 65 -20.48 6.72 -11.32
N SER A 66 -21.05 5.94 -10.41
CA SER A 66 -21.42 6.38 -9.06
C SER A 66 -21.10 5.29 -8.05
N PHE A 67 -21.06 5.64 -6.77
CA PHE A 67 -20.87 4.66 -5.71
C PHE A 67 -21.51 5.11 -4.41
N VAL A 68 -21.71 4.14 -3.52
CA VAL A 68 -22.18 4.35 -2.15
C VAL A 68 -21.10 3.83 -1.20
N TYR A 69 -20.76 4.62 -0.19
CA TYR A 69 -19.86 4.22 0.89
C TYR A 69 -20.47 4.55 2.24
N SER A 70 -20.00 3.88 3.30
CA SER A 70 -20.29 4.23 4.68
C SER A 70 -19.11 4.96 5.32
N ASP A 71 -19.38 5.97 6.15
CA ASP A 71 -18.37 6.63 6.99
C ASP A 71 -18.02 5.80 8.24
N ASP A 72 -17.14 6.33 9.08
CA ASP A 72 -16.69 5.72 10.35
C ASP A 72 -17.81 5.51 11.37
N GLN A 73 -18.93 6.22 11.20
CA GLN A 73 -20.15 6.07 12.00
C GLN A 73 -21.17 5.12 11.34
N GLY A 74 -20.81 4.49 10.22
CA GLY A 74 -21.69 3.59 9.46
C GLY A 74 -22.78 4.33 8.66
N ARG A 75 -22.72 5.66 8.52
CA ARG A 75 -23.71 6.42 7.74
C ARG A 75 -23.37 6.34 6.26
N ARG A 76 -24.41 6.16 5.44
CA ARG A 76 -24.29 5.93 4.00
C ARG A 76 -24.24 7.26 3.25
N HIS A 77 -23.32 7.36 2.28
CA HIS A 77 -23.11 8.53 1.43
C HIS A 77 -23.07 8.09 -0.03
N CYS A 78 -23.84 8.78 -0.88
CA CYS A 78 -23.88 8.55 -2.31
C CYS A 78 -22.99 9.58 -3.03
N VAL A 79 -22.15 9.12 -3.95
CA VAL A 79 -21.24 9.96 -4.74
C VAL A 79 -21.47 9.72 -6.22
N GLY A 80 -21.54 10.79 -7.00
CA GLY A 80 -21.93 10.76 -8.41
C GLY A 80 -23.45 10.84 -8.62
N PRO A 81 -23.95 10.46 -9.82
CA PRO A 81 -23.19 9.93 -10.95
C PRO A 81 -22.30 10.99 -11.61
N TRP A 82 -21.09 10.58 -11.96
CA TRP A 82 -20.15 11.35 -12.78
C TRP A 82 -20.16 10.77 -14.18
N GLY A 83 -20.43 11.62 -15.17
CA GLY A 83 -20.56 11.22 -16.58
C GLY A 83 -21.89 11.63 -17.20
N GLY A 84 -22.26 10.95 -18.28
CA GLY A 84 -23.46 11.20 -19.07
C GLY A 84 -24.72 10.52 -18.52
N ARG A 85 -25.80 10.59 -19.32
CA ARG A 85 -27.08 9.91 -19.06
C ARG A 85 -27.26 8.61 -19.88
N GLY A 86 -26.23 8.19 -20.60
CA GLY A 86 -26.24 6.98 -21.43
C GLY A 86 -25.90 5.71 -20.63
N GLY A 87 -25.93 4.60 -21.35
CA GLY A 87 -25.58 3.28 -20.82
C GLY A 87 -26.64 2.62 -19.95
N ASP A 88 -26.58 1.30 -19.87
CA ASP A 88 -27.39 0.51 -18.95
C ASP A 88 -26.67 0.41 -17.59
N PRO A 89 -27.39 0.54 -16.46
CA PRO A 89 -26.79 0.53 -15.14
C PRO A 89 -26.50 -0.90 -14.65
N TYR A 90 -25.25 -1.14 -14.26
CA TYR A 90 -24.80 -2.36 -13.58
C TYR A 90 -24.40 -2.02 -12.16
N VAL A 91 -25.02 -2.68 -11.17
CA VAL A 91 -24.78 -2.42 -9.76
C VAL A 91 -23.98 -3.57 -9.14
N VAL A 92 -22.74 -3.29 -8.78
CA VAL A 92 -21.89 -4.14 -7.96
C VAL A 92 -22.21 -3.85 -6.49
N ARG A 93 -22.71 -4.83 -5.75
CA ARG A 93 -22.99 -4.72 -4.31
C ARG A 93 -21.96 -5.52 -3.54
N LEU A 94 -21.30 -4.89 -2.58
CA LEU A 94 -20.28 -5.50 -1.74
C LEU A 94 -20.91 -5.96 -0.42
N GLY A 95 -20.83 -7.26 -0.14
CA GLY A 95 -21.23 -7.84 1.15
C GLY A 95 -20.44 -7.24 2.33
N PRO A 96 -20.91 -7.35 3.59
CA PRO A 96 -20.33 -6.64 4.75
C PRO A 96 -18.82 -6.76 4.93
N SER A 97 -18.25 -7.91 4.56
CA SER A 97 -16.81 -8.19 4.60
C SER A 97 -16.16 -8.24 3.22
N GLU A 98 -16.91 -7.91 2.17
CA GLU A 98 -16.41 -7.84 0.80
C GLU A 98 -15.79 -6.46 0.53
N LEU A 99 -14.57 -6.47 0.00
CA LEU A 99 -13.72 -5.33 -0.29
C LEU A 99 -13.29 -5.41 -1.76
N LEU A 100 -13.11 -4.25 -2.37
CA LEU A 100 -12.57 -4.13 -3.72
C LEU A 100 -11.04 -4.16 -3.68
N THR A 101 -10.42 -4.93 -4.57
CA THR A 101 -8.99 -5.29 -4.43
C THR A 101 -8.21 -5.16 -5.73
N GLU A 102 -8.92 -5.23 -6.85
CA GLU A 102 -8.41 -4.83 -8.15
C GLU A 102 -9.46 -4.01 -8.89
N VAL A 103 -9.02 -2.98 -9.57
CA VAL A 103 -9.79 -2.31 -10.63
C VAL A 103 -8.99 -2.39 -11.91
N SER A 104 -9.62 -2.85 -12.97
CA SER A 104 -9.00 -2.87 -14.30
C SER A 104 -9.96 -2.36 -15.34
N GLY A 105 -9.47 -2.07 -16.54
CA GLY A 105 -10.30 -1.57 -17.62
C GLY A 105 -9.50 -1.27 -18.87
N THR A 106 -10.14 -0.59 -19.80
CA THR A 106 -9.54 -0.10 -21.04
C THR A 106 -9.98 1.33 -21.29
N PHE A 107 -9.19 2.09 -22.04
CA PHE A 107 -9.57 3.40 -22.57
C PHE A 107 -9.10 3.59 -24.01
N ALA A 108 -9.88 4.32 -24.81
CA ALA A 108 -9.59 4.56 -26.22
C ALA A 108 -10.29 5.82 -26.74
N ASP A 109 -9.83 6.33 -27.87
CA ASP A 109 -10.60 7.28 -28.68
C ASP A 109 -11.83 6.56 -29.27
N ILE A 110 -13.02 6.97 -28.83
CA ILE A 110 -14.30 6.39 -29.23
C ILE A 110 -14.97 7.14 -30.39
N GLY A 111 -14.30 8.12 -31.00
CA GLY A 111 -14.72 8.87 -32.20
C GLY A 111 -15.95 9.77 -32.03
N THR A 112 -16.67 9.65 -30.92
CA THR A 112 -17.84 10.47 -30.56
C THR A 112 -17.48 11.62 -29.63
N GLN A 113 -16.28 11.61 -29.06
CA GLN A 113 -15.71 12.66 -28.23
C GLN A 113 -14.30 13.00 -28.75
N PRO A 114 -13.80 14.23 -28.56
CA PRO A 114 -12.50 14.64 -29.08
C PRO A 114 -11.30 14.07 -28.32
N LYS A 115 -11.52 13.22 -27.31
CA LYS A 115 -10.49 12.65 -26.42
C LYS A 115 -10.90 11.25 -25.98
N ASP A 116 -9.91 10.46 -25.55
CA ASP A 116 -10.12 9.11 -25.06
C ASP A 116 -11.15 9.03 -23.93
N ALA A 117 -11.97 7.98 -23.95
CA ALA A 117 -12.91 7.65 -22.89
C ALA A 117 -12.56 6.29 -22.29
N VAL A 118 -12.96 6.06 -21.03
CA VAL A 118 -12.90 4.72 -20.44
C VAL A 118 -13.91 3.84 -21.16
N THR A 119 -13.43 2.79 -21.81
CA THR A 119 -14.23 1.88 -22.64
C THR A 119 -14.74 0.69 -21.84
N SER A 120 -13.95 0.18 -20.89
CA SER A 120 -14.38 -0.87 -19.96
C SER A 120 -13.91 -0.68 -18.52
N LEU A 121 -14.67 -1.25 -17.58
CA LEU A 121 -14.27 -1.41 -16.17
C LEU A 121 -14.57 -2.83 -15.67
N SER A 122 -13.62 -3.40 -14.92
CA SER A 122 -13.78 -4.63 -14.15
C SER A 122 -13.30 -4.41 -12.73
N PHE A 123 -13.91 -5.14 -11.81
CA PHE A 123 -13.64 -5.07 -10.38
C PHE A 123 -13.40 -6.48 -9.87
N VAL A 124 -12.33 -6.69 -9.11
CA VAL A 124 -12.11 -7.94 -8.39
C VAL A 124 -12.25 -7.65 -6.91
N THR A 125 -12.98 -8.52 -6.21
CA THR A 125 -13.13 -8.44 -4.77
C THR A 125 -12.18 -9.40 -4.08
N ASN A 126 -12.02 -9.13 -2.81
CA ASN A 126 -11.36 -9.98 -1.86
C ASN A 126 -11.95 -11.39 -1.76
N LEU A 127 -13.14 -11.67 -2.27
CA LEU A 127 -13.69 -13.02 -2.33
C LEU A 127 -13.29 -13.76 -3.62
N GLY A 128 -12.43 -13.16 -4.45
CA GLY A 128 -12.12 -13.63 -5.79
C GLY A 128 -13.25 -13.38 -6.81
N THR A 129 -14.34 -12.73 -6.39
CA THR A 129 -15.46 -12.39 -7.29
C THR A 129 -14.99 -11.34 -8.29
N LYS A 130 -15.15 -11.64 -9.58
CA LYS A 130 -14.91 -10.69 -10.66
C LYS A 130 -16.25 -10.12 -11.15
N HIS A 131 -16.37 -8.81 -11.15
CA HIS A 131 -17.48 -8.08 -11.76
C HIS A 131 -17.02 -7.37 -13.03
N GLY A 132 -17.86 -7.41 -14.07
CA GLY A 132 -17.54 -6.88 -15.39
C GLY A 132 -16.82 -7.91 -16.29
N PRO A 133 -16.25 -7.47 -17.42
CA PRO A 133 -16.13 -6.08 -17.83
C PRO A 133 -17.49 -5.43 -18.11
N PHE A 134 -17.64 -4.18 -17.68
CA PHE A 134 -18.76 -3.31 -18.02
C PHE A 134 -18.30 -2.36 -19.11
N GLY A 135 -19.01 -2.30 -20.23
CA GLY A 135 -18.60 -1.59 -21.44
C GLY A 135 -17.87 -2.49 -22.44
N ASP A 136 -17.15 -1.87 -23.36
CA ASP A 136 -16.44 -2.55 -24.45
C ASP A 136 -14.93 -2.64 -24.15
N VAL A 137 -14.37 -3.84 -24.27
CA VAL A 137 -12.95 -4.10 -23.97
C VAL A 137 -12.12 -3.76 -25.20
N ASP A 138 -11.98 -2.46 -25.47
CA ASP A 138 -11.25 -1.93 -26.61
C ASP A 138 -10.28 -0.80 -26.20
N GLY A 139 -9.15 -0.72 -26.90
CA GLY A 139 -8.10 0.28 -26.65
C GLY A 139 -7.02 -0.15 -25.66
N THR A 140 -6.46 0.83 -24.94
CA THR A 140 -5.30 0.65 -24.06
C THR A 140 -5.76 0.12 -22.69
N PRO A 141 -5.27 -1.04 -22.23
CA PRO A 141 -5.64 -1.57 -20.93
C PRO A 141 -4.97 -0.82 -19.79
N PHE A 142 -5.67 -0.73 -18.67
CA PHE A 142 -5.12 -0.40 -17.37
C PHE A 142 -5.57 -1.45 -16.35
N SER A 143 -4.72 -1.72 -15.37
CA SER A 143 -5.07 -2.53 -14.21
C SER A 143 -4.32 -1.99 -13.02
N VAL A 144 -5.06 -1.82 -11.93
CA VAL A 144 -4.55 -1.64 -10.59
C VAL A 144 -4.94 -2.86 -9.78
N PRO A 145 -4.06 -3.88 -9.66
CA PRO A 145 -4.11 -4.67 -8.43
C PRO A 145 -3.73 -3.75 -7.26
N SER A 146 -4.09 -4.15 -6.04
CA SER A 146 -3.37 -3.86 -4.80
C SER A 146 -1.90 -3.56 -5.11
N SER A 147 -1.60 -2.28 -5.30
CA SER A 147 -0.30 -1.88 -5.80
C SER A 147 0.62 -1.98 -4.61
N VAL A 148 1.69 -2.76 -4.75
CA VAL A 148 2.71 -2.86 -3.73
C VAL A 148 3.19 -1.44 -3.39
N VAL A 149 2.89 -0.98 -2.19
CA VAL A 149 3.22 0.36 -1.72
C VAL A 149 4.62 0.32 -1.12
N LYS A 150 5.49 1.20 -1.59
CA LYS A 150 6.83 1.39 -1.03
C LYS A 150 6.81 2.49 0.01
N VAL A 151 7.16 2.18 1.26
CA VAL A 151 7.14 3.11 2.40
C VAL A 151 8.50 3.16 3.11
N GLY A 152 8.94 4.36 3.50
CA GLY A 152 10.28 4.60 4.07
C GLY A 152 11.22 5.34 3.10
N ALA A 153 12.54 5.35 3.27
CA ALA A 153 13.40 4.63 4.22
C ALA A 153 13.69 5.44 5.50
N TRP A 154 13.61 4.78 6.66
CA TRP A 154 13.88 5.39 7.97
C TRP A 154 15.26 4.99 8.47
N GLY A 155 16.10 5.97 8.82
CA GLY A 155 17.44 5.76 9.37
C GLY A 155 18.45 6.80 8.90
N GLY A 156 19.74 6.45 8.96
CA GLY A 156 20.85 7.30 8.55
C GLY A 156 20.88 7.56 7.04
N ASP A 157 21.28 8.76 6.64
CA ASP A 157 21.18 9.30 5.28
C ASP A 157 22.51 9.34 4.51
N THR A 158 23.64 8.98 5.14
CA THR A 158 24.98 9.18 4.56
C THR A 158 25.80 7.89 4.45
N GLY A 159 26.75 7.88 3.49
CA GLY A 159 27.91 6.98 3.46
C GLY A 159 27.74 5.57 2.87
N SER A 160 26.51 5.07 2.73
CA SER A 160 26.24 3.65 2.38
C SER A 160 25.43 3.45 1.11
N ALA A 161 25.53 2.25 0.52
CA ALA A 161 24.84 1.90 -0.71
C ALA A 161 23.33 1.67 -0.48
N CYS A 162 22.52 2.06 -1.47
CA CYS A 162 21.08 1.75 -1.49
C CYS A 162 20.86 0.40 -2.17
N TYR A 163 20.09 -0.46 -1.53
CA TYR A 163 19.69 -1.77 -2.00
C TYR A 163 18.19 -1.84 -2.15
N ASP A 164 17.76 -2.41 -3.27
CA ASP A 164 16.37 -2.52 -3.63
C ASP A 164 16.15 -3.75 -4.51
N ILE A 165 14.92 -4.27 -4.51
CA ILE A 165 14.51 -5.36 -5.38
C ILE A 165 14.01 -4.80 -6.71
N THR A 166 14.27 -5.52 -7.80
CA THR A 166 13.86 -5.12 -9.16
C THR A 166 12.59 -5.80 -9.64
N VAL A 167 12.08 -6.76 -8.85
CA VAL A 167 10.85 -7.53 -9.14
C VAL A 167 9.82 -7.20 -8.07
N ALA A 168 8.59 -6.91 -8.48
CA ALA A 168 7.49 -6.58 -7.57
C ALA A 168 7.14 -7.79 -6.67
N PRO A 169 7.24 -7.66 -5.35
CA PRO A 169 6.92 -8.75 -4.44
C PRO A 169 5.40 -8.90 -4.25
N GLN A 170 4.91 -10.12 -4.12
CA GLN A 170 3.51 -10.44 -3.83
C GLN A 170 3.32 -11.22 -2.53
N ARG A 171 4.32 -12.01 -2.13
CA ARG A 171 4.28 -12.75 -0.88
C ARG A 171 5.68 -12.88 -0.31
N LEU A 172 5.86 -12.46 0.94
CA LEU A 172 7.09 -12.73 1.69
C LEU A 172 7.11 -14.21 2.11
N GLU A 173 8.23 -14.89 1.91
CA GLU A 173 8.41 -16.31 2.24
C GLU A 173 9.30 -16.47 3.47
N SER A 174 10.38 -15.69 3.53
CA SER A 174 11.32 -15.74 4.65
C SER A 174 12.03 -14.43 4.84
N ILE A 175 12.52 -14.22 6.06
CA ILE A 175 13.36 -13.10 6.46
C ILE A 175 14.55 -13.67 7.24
N THR A 176 15.76 -13.31 6.86
CA THR A 176 16.97 -13.64 7.63
C THR A 176 17.58 -12.34 8.15
N ILE A 177 17.78 -12.28 9.47
CA ILE A 177 18.37 -11.13 10.16
C ILE A 177 19.64 -11.56 10.87
N ARG A 178 20.72 -10.83 10.58
CA ARG A 178 21.94 -10.87 11.39
C ARG A 178 21.98 -9.65 12.28
N SER A 179 22.19 -9.87 13.56
CA SER A 179 22.28 -8.80 14.54
C SER A 179 23.29 -9.11 15.64
N GLY A 180 23.95 -8.06 16.11
CA GLY A 180 24.60 -8.00 17.42
C GLY A 180 23.90 -6.96 18.28
N LYS A 181 24.60 -5.85 18.57
CA LYS A 181 24.00 -4.70 19.27
C LYS A 181 23.04 -3.91 18.38
N VAL A 182 23.26 -3.96 17.06
CA VAL A 182 22.45 -3.32 16.01
C VAL A 182 22.16 -4.35 14.91
N ILE A 183 21.41 -3.96 13.88
CA ILE A 183 21.16 -4.85 12.74
C ILE A 183 22.35 -4.78 11.78
N ASP A 184 23.05 -5.89 11.61
CA ASP A 184 24.22 -6.01 10.75
C ASP A 184 23.83 -6.24 9.29
N SER A 185 22.88 -7.15 9.03
CA SER A 185 22.40 -7.42 7.69
C SER A 185 20.98 -7.99 7.64
N ILE A 186 20.31 -7.78 6.51
CA ILE A 186 19.01 -8.38 6.20
C ILE A 186 19.05 -9.12 4.87
N ALA A 187 18.38 -10.27 4.80
CA ALA A 187 18.05 -10.97 3.56
C ALA A 187 16.59 -11.43 3.62
N PHE A 188 15.98 -11.68 2.47
CA PHE A 188 14.62 -12.22 2.42
C PHE A 188 14.34 -12.94 1.11
N ALA A 189 13.34 -13.81 1.12
CA ALA A 189 12.80 -14.44 -0.08
C ALA A 189 11.33 -14.08 -0.25
N PHE A 190 10.90 -13.93 -1.50
CA PHE A 190 9.53 -13.55 -1.83
C PHE A 190 9.07 -14.18 -3.16
N ARG A 191 7.76 -14.27 -3.37
CA ARG A 191 7.17 -14.64 -4.66
C ARG A 191 6.67 -13.41 -5.40
N ASP A 192 6.83 -13.42 -6.72
CA ASP A 192 6.20 -12.43 -7.61
C ASP A 192 4.77 -12.83 -8.00
N ARG A 193 4.17 -12.09 -8.94
CA ARG A 193 2.80 -12.33 -9.44
C ARG A 193 2.62 -13.68 -10.13
N ASP A 194 3.68 -14.21 -10.72
CA ASP A 194 3.66 -15.51 -11.39
C ASP A 194 3.95 -16.66 -10.40
N GLY A 195 4.08 -16.35 -9.10
CA GLY A 195 4.41 -17.29 -8.05
C GLY A 195 5.88 -17.72 -8.07
N LYS A 196 6.74 -17.09 -8.88
CA LYS A 196 8.16 -17.41 -8.96
C LYS A 196 8.89 -16.89 -7.71
N LEU A 197 9.74 -17.74 -7.14
CA LEU A 197 10.54 -17.42 -5.96
C LEU A 197 11.76 -16.57 -6.34
N HIS A 198 11.98 -15.49 -5.59
CA HIS A 198 13.13 -14.60 -5.68
C HIS A 198 13.78 -14.46 -4.30
N ALA A 199 15.07 -14.13 -4.29
CA ALA A 199 15.82 -13.84 -3.07
C ALA A 199 16.49 -12.47 -3.19
N ALA A 200 16.58 -11.75 -2.07
CA ALA A 200 17.26 -10.48 -1.96
C ALA A 200 18.19 -10.48 -0.75
N GLY A 201 19.34 -9.82 -0.89
CA GLY A 201 20.38 -9.78 0.15
C GLY A 201 21.30 -11.01 0.18
N PRO A 202 22.12 -11.15 1.23
CA PRO A 202 22.17 -10.26 2.39
C PRO A 202 22.68 -8.86 2.03
N TRP A 203 21.98 -7.84 2.52
CA TRP A 203 22.41 -6.44 2.45
C TRP A 203 22.94 -6.03 3.82
N GLY A 204 24.13 -5.41 3.87
CA GLY A 204 24.81 -5.06 5.11
C GLY A 204 26.12 -5.82 5.31
N GLY A 205 26.61 -5.86 6.54
CA GLY A 205 27.91 -6.44 6.89
C GLY A 205 27.82 -7.90 7.35
N ALA A 206 28.99 -8.55 7.42
CA ALA A 206 29.12 -9.94 7.91
C ALA A 206 29.16 -10.06 9.45
N GLY A 207 28.83 -8.99 10.18
CA GLY A 207 28.83 -8.96 11.64
C GLY A 207 27.65 -9.72 12.25
N GLY A 208 27.31 -9.38 13.48
CA GLY A 208 26.29 -10.08 14.28
C GLY A 208 26.74 -11.45 14.76
N VAL A 209 25.95 -12.03 15.67
CA VAL A 209 26.28 -13.32 16.31
C VAL A 209 25.51 -14.47 15.67
N ASP A 210 24.25 -14.24 15.31
CA ASP A 210 23.33 -15.29 14.86
C ASP A 210 22.63 -14.94 13.55
N ASP A 211 22.46 -15.94 12.68
CA ASP A 211 21.54 -15.90 11.54
C ASP A 211 20.14 -16.30 12.00
N ASN A 212 19.28 -15.31 12.24
CA ASN A 212 17.90 -15.56 12.63
C ASN A 212 17.02 -15.61 11.40
N THR A 213 16.67 -16.82 10.94
CA THR A 213 15.78 -17.01 9.80
C THR A 213 14.35 -17.29 10.26
N ILE A 214 13.45 -16.39 9.87
CA ILE A 214 11.99 -16.54 9.96
C ILE A 214 11.53 -17.17 8.65
N THR A 215 10.84 -18.31 8.71
CA THR A 215 10.15 -18.90 7.57
C THR A 215 8.65 -18.79 7.83
N LEU A 216 7.92 -18.16 6.92
CA LEU A 216 6.47 -17.96 7.05
C LEU A 216 5.74 -19.20 6.52
N GLU A 217 4.84 -19.74 7.33
CA GLU A 217 3.94 -20.82 6.89
C GLU A 217 3.05 -20.36 5.72
N PRO A 218 2.47 -21.27 4.91
CA PRO A 218 1.69 -20.89 3.72
C PRO A 218 0.60 -19.82 3.94
N SER A 219 -0.04 -19.80 5.11
CA SER A 219 -1.07 -18.82 5.50
C SER A 219 -0.60 -17.77 6.50
N GLU A 220 0.69 -17.74 6.83
CA GLU A 220 1.29 -16.74 7.71
C GLU A 220 1.81 -15.56 6.90
N TYR A 221 1.50 -14.35 7.35
CA TYR A 221 1.97 -13.10 6.75
C TYR A 221 2.20 -12.02 7.79
N ILE A 222 3.09 -11.08 7.50
CA ILE A 222 3.47 -10.00 8.42
C ILE A 222 2.41 -8.90 8.43
N THR A 223 1.81 -8.64 9.59
CA THR A 223 0.78 -7.61 9.79
C THR A 223 1.30 -6.38 10.53
N GLU A 224 2.48 -6.44 11.13
CA GLU A 224 3.10 -5.29 11.79
C GLU A 224 4.62 -5.42 11.72
N VAL A 225 5.30 -4.30 11.51
CA VAL A 225 6.73 -4.19 11.70
C VAL A 225 7.03 -3.08 12.69
N ALA A 226 7.92 -3.38 13.64
CA ALA A 226 8.47 -2.42 14.56
C ALA A 226 9.99 -2.34 14.37
N TRP A 227 10.54 -1.13 14.44
CA TRP A 227 11.97 -0.89 14.33
C TRP A 227 12.41 0.22 15.26
N SER A 228 13.71 0.30 15.53
CA SER A 228 14.28 1.43 16.25
C SER A 228 15.50 2.00 15.55
N LEU A 229 15.71 3.30 15.74
CA LEU A 229 16.82 4.05 15.19
C LEU A 229 17.66 4.66 16.31
N GLY A 230 18.99 4.56 16.20
CA GLY A 230 19.89 5.12 17.21
C GLY A 230 21.34 5.16 16.74
N SER A 231 22.17 5.84 17.52
CA SER A 231 23.63 5.85 17.30
C SER A 231 24.26 4.53 17.73
N PHE A 232 25.38 4.20 17.09
CA PHE A 232 26.23 3.09 17.48
C PHE A 232 27.66 3.58 17.73
N GLU A 233 27.89 4.04 18.96
CA GLU A 233 29.12 4.71 19.40
C GLU A 233 30.40 3.89 19.18
N LEU A 234 30.34 2.55 19.32
CA LEU A 234 31.50 1.68 19.17
C LEU A 234 32.12 1.75 17.77
N GLU A 235 31.30 2.11 16.78
CA GLU A 235 31.69 2.16 15.36
C GLU A 235 31.51 3.56 14.78
N LYS A 236 31.23 4.56 15.63
CA LYS A 236 31.01 5.97 15.25
C LYS A 236 29.95 6.14 14.16
N VAL A 237 28.85 5.41 14.30
CA VAL A 237 27.68 5.53 13.41
C VAL A 237 26.65 6.41 14.09
N ASP A 238 26.31 7.55 13.47
CA ASP A 238 25.40 8.53 14.07
C ASP A 238 23.95 8.06 14.12
N CYS A 239 23.50 7.30 13.11
CA CYS A 239 22.14 6.76 13.05
C CYS A 239 22.09 5.48 12.19
N CYS A 240 21.63 4.38 12.78
CA CYS A 240 21.37 3.11 12.10
C CYS A 240 20.13 2.42 12.68
N VAL A 241 19.68 1.35 12.04
CA VAL A 241 18.60 0.49 12.55
C VAL A 241 19.15 -0.39 13.68
N THR A 242 18.69 -0.14 14.90
CA THR A 242 19.19 -0.80 16.12
C THR A 242 18.33 -1.99 16.55
N SER A 243 17.09 -2.09 16.06
CA SER A 243 16.28 -3.30 16.17
C SER A 243 15.22 -3.45 15.09
N LEU A 244 14.78 -4.69 14.90
CA LEU A 244 13.64 -5.07 14.07
C LEU A 244 12.79 -6.11 14.80
N ARG A 245 11.47 -5.98 14.70
CA ARG A 245 10.49 -6.95 15.19
C ARG A 245 9.35 -7.06 14.19
N PHE A 246 8.87 -8.27 13.98
CA PHE A 246 7.78 -8.58 13.06
C PHE A 246 6.65 -9.28 13.82
N VAL A 247 5.41 -8.90 13.53
CA VAL A 247 4.22 -9.57 14.04
C VAL A 247 3.41 -10.09 12.87
N THR A 248 2.87 -11.30 13.01
CA THR A 248 2.09 -11.97 11.96
C THR A 248 0.60 -12.00 12.26
N ASN A 249 -0.20 -12.29 11.23
CA ASN A 249 -1.64 -12.51 11.34
C ASN A 249 -2.02 -13.61 12.36
N GLN A 250 -1.10 -14.53 12.65
CA GLN A 250 -1.25 -15.59 13.65
C GLN A 250 -0.83 -15.15 15.06
N GLN A 251 -0.61 -13.85 15.28
CA GLN A 251 -0.13 -13.26 16.54
C GLN A 251 1.25 -13.81 16.97
N ARG A 252 2.03 -14.37 16.04
CA ARG A 252 3.43 -14.72 16.30
C ARG A 252 4.28 -13.46 16.23
N THR A 253 5.19 -13.34 17.19
CA THR A 253 6.18 -12.26 17.23
C THR A 253 7.56 -12.85 16.96
N TYR A 254 8.29 -12.27 16.02
CA TYR A 254 9.69 -12.56 15.76
C TYR A 254 10.56 -11.35 16.14
N GLY A 255 11.60 -11.59 16.93
CA GLY A 255 12.45 -10.55 17.51
C GLY A 255 11.94 -10.06 18.89
N PRO A 256 12.36 -8.86 19.34
CA PRO A 256 13.23 -7.94 18.62
C PRO A 256 14.62 -8.53 18.37
N PHE A 257 15.13 -8.33 17.17
CA PHE A 257 16.53 -8.58 16.82
C PHE A 257 17.32 -7.29 17.08
N GLY A 258 18.58 -7.40 17.51
CA GLY A 258 19.35 -6.26 18.02
C GLY A 258 18.93 -5.81 19.43
N ASN A 259 19.47 -4.68 19.90
CA ASN A 259 19.26 -4.23 21.30
C ASN A 259 18.18 -3.16 21.46
N GLY A 260 17.68 -2.56 20.38
CA GLY A 260 16.55 -1.63 20.45
C GLY A 260 16.87 -0.27 21.04
N LEU A 261 18.15 0.13 21.15
CA LEU A 261 18.50 1.45 21.69
C LEU A 261 18.08 2.57 20.73
N GLY A 262 17.49 3.64 21.26
CA GLY A 262 17.14 4.85 20.52
C GLY A 262 15.63 5.07 20.38
N THR A 263 15.19 5.63 19.25
CA THR A 263 13.79 5.96 18.98
C THR A 263 13.05 4.79 18.36
N HIS A 264 11.92 4.39 18.95
CA HIS A 264 11.10 3.29 18.46
C HIS A 264 10.00 3.76 17.52
N HIS A 265 9.75 2.96 16.49
CA HIS A 265 8.73 3.15 15.49
C HIS A 265 7.97 1.84 15.27
N THR A 266 6.71 1.96 14.86
CA THR A 266 5.86 0.82 14.50
C THR A 266 5.06 1.20 13.26
N MET A 267 4.74 0.19 12.45
CA MET A 267 3.87 0.30 11.30
C MET A 267 2.92 -0.90 11.30
N PRO A 268 1.69 -0.73 11.82
CA PRO A 268 0.65 -1.72 11.62
C PRO A 268 0.18 -1.68 10.16
N VAL A 269 0.02 -2.86 9.57
CA VAL A 269 -0.66 -3.02 8.29
C VAL A 269 -2.12 -3.33 8.58
N ILE A 270 -2.99 -2.38 8.26
CA ILE A 270 -4.43 -2.47 8.52
C ILE A 270 -5.15 -3.25 7.42
N ASP A 271 -6.37 -3.67 7.71
CA ASP A 271 -7.32 -4.25 6.74
C ASP A 271 -6.81 -5.50 6.01
N GLY A 272 -6.10 -6.36 6.74
CA GLY A 272 -5.60 -7.66 6.29
C GLY A 272 -4.29 -7.61 5.49
N GLY A 273 -3.78 -6.41 5.18
CA GLY A 273 -2.62 -6.27 4.31
C GLY A 273 -1.37 -6.90 4.93
N SER A 274 -0.32 -7.01 4.11
CA SER A 274 0.92 -7.64 4.54
C SER A 274 2.18 -6.90 4.09
N VAL A 275 3.25 -7.02 4.88
CA VAL A 275 4.59 -6.68 4.40
C VAL A 275 5.11 -7.81 3.51
N VAL A 276 5.44 -7.47 2.28
CA VAL A 276 5.83 -8.43 1.22
C VAL A 276 7.30 -8.31 0.80
N GLY A 277 8.02 -7.30 1.27
CA GLY A 277 9.43 -7.12 0.98
C GLY A 277 10.04 -5.94 1.71
N MET A 278 11.34 -5.74 1.51
CA MET A 278 12.12 -4.66 2.11
C MET A 278 13.03 -4.01 1.08
N PHE A 279 13.46 -2.79 1.38
CA PHE A 279 14.58 -2.11 0.73
C PHE A 279 15.41 -1.43 1.83
N ALA A 280 16.69 -1.17 1.57
CA ALA A 280 17.58 -0.67 2.62
C ALA A 280 18.66 0.26 2.09
N ARG A 281 19.20 1.08 2.99
CA ARG A 281 20.54 1.63 2.85
C ARG A 281 21.44 0.85 3.80
N ALA A 282 22.54 0.30 3.29
CA ALA A 282 23.39 -0.56 4.09
C ALA A 282 24.88 -0.45 3.72
N GLY A 283 25.71 -0.54 4.74
CA GLY A 283 27.16 -0.65 4.66
C GLY A 283 27.64 -1.76 5.56
N LYS A 284 28.34 -1.40 6.65
CA LYS A 284 28.69 -2.36 7.71
C LYS A 284 27.47 -2.80 8.54
N PHE A 285 26.45 -1.94 8.61
CA PHE A 285 25.17 -2.17 9.29
C PHE A 285 24.02 -1.76 8.37
N ILE A 286 22.79 -2.00 8.80
CA ILE A 286 21.61 -1.41 8.16
C ILE A 286 21.46 0.03 8.64
N ASP A 287 21.78 0.98 7.77
CA ASP A 287 21.71 2.40 8.08
C ASP A 287 20.27 2.90 8.02
N ALA A 288 19.50 2.46 7.02
CA ALA A 288 18.08 2.75 6.89
C ALA A 288 17.29 1.57 6.30
N VAL A 289 16.03 1.43 6.70
CA VAL A 289 15.12 0.38 6.21
C VAL A 289 13.83 0.97 5.68
N GLY A 290 13.27 0.35 4.66
CA GLY A 290 11.91 0.60 4.20
C GLY A 290 11.23 -0.71 3.81
N PHE A 291 9.92 -0.65 3.63
CA PHE A 291 9.07 -1.82 3.45
C PHE A 291 8.24 -1.71 2.19
N TYR A 292 7.97 -2.87 1.59
CA TYR A 292 6.96 -3.05 0.57
C TYR A 292 5.72 -3.66 1.22
N VAL A 293 4.59 -2.98 1.07
CA VAL A 293 3.31 -3.37 1.67
C VAL A 293 2.33 -3.72 0.56
N LEU A 294 1.73 -4.90 0.65
CA LEU A 294 0.61 -5.31 -0.19
C LEU A 294 -0.68 -5.21 0.64
N PRO A 295 -1.56 -4.22 0.38
CA PRO A 295 -2.89 -4.20 0.96
C PRO A 295 -3.66 -5.50 0.67
N ASP A 296 -4.42 -6.02 1.63
CA ASP A 296 -5.14 -7.28 1.41
C ASP A 296 -6.20 -7.12 0.36
N ALA A 297 -6.41 -8.24 -0.29
CA ALA A 297 -7.67 -8.61 -0.83
C ALA A 297 -8.36 -9.59 0.13
N VAL A 298 -8.87 -9.16 1.29
CA VAL A 298 -9.50 -9.99 2.37
C VAL A 298 -10.28 -11.26 1.95
N VAL A 299 -9.66 -12.39 1.58
CA VAL A 299 -10.40 -13.64 1.30
C VAL A 299 -10.72 -14.30 2.64
N GLN A 300 -12.00 -14.42 3.02
CA GLN A 300 -12.42 -15.23 4.17
C GLN A 300 -13.14 -16.49 3.66
N ASP A 301 -12.46 -17.64 3.79
CA ASP A 301 -13.01 -18.97 3.51
C ASP A 301 -14.18 -19.29 4.45
N TYR A 302 -15.40 -19.38 3.91
CA TYR A 302 -16.54 -19.94 4.64
C TYR A 302 -16.44 -21.47 4.62
N LYS A 303 -16.04 -22.06 5.75
CA LYS A 303 -16.21 -23.50 6.00
C LYS A 303 -17.70 -23.80 6.11
N GLY A 304 -18.25 -24.45 5.08
CA GLY A 304 -19.58 -25.04 5.14
C GLY A 304 -19.64 -26.13 6.20
N SER A 305 -20.58 -26.00 7.14
CA SER A 305 -21.05 -27.10 7.98
C SER A 305 -22.45 -27.50 7.50
N ASN A 306 -22.57 -28.80 7.20
CA ASN A 306 -23.75 -29.54 6.73
C ASN A 306 -25.06 -29.22 7.44
#